data_AF-A0A9P5UUU0-F1
#
_entry.id   AF-A0A9P5UUU0-F1
#
_cell.length_a   1.000
_cell.length_b   1.000
_cell.length_c   1.000
_cell.angle_alpha   90.00
_cell.angle_beta   90.00
_cell.angle_gamma   90.00
#
_symmetry.space_group_name_H-M   'P 1'
#
loop_
_entity.id
_entity.type
_entity.pdbx_description
1 polymer ?
#
loop_
_entity_poly.entity_id
_entity_poly.type
_entity_poly.pdbx_seq_one_letter_code
_entity_poly.pdbx_strand_id
1 'polypeptide(L)'
;IEKFSLPGDDPTGKGILVNIDTTVNNPSAIQMYMGSLTLAISYKDTLMGYVTSSNLTMVRGAQTLSMKGYLVPQSTPEGLAITSEMMSRYIGNVVTETTATGFEVKPDGVNSVEWLSTAVKQLKLIVPLQSPAPLQLIKALNLGALGLTFTPPTAYQPATTSTGVIANYSLPDGFGFNIAFTQVANSFTITRGGVSIASLNSSYNPSTSNMAAGTLTFDLLQTPLTVEQASQTAFQEFNRDLTVGADLPFNVVGQASVYANTSIGTVNLVNIPFNASTALSGLQSLANPAPSIASLQVVSGTTTELTMAITVVIVNPSSISLSAGDIVLSLVYKGVALGTVTMPNLAIVPGANTIQASSSINPAASPEGMELLTL
;
A
#
# COMPACT_ATOMS: atom_id res chain seq x y z
N ILE A 1 20.40 -16.29 -15.42
CA ILE A 1 20.89 -16.07 -14.04
C ILE A 1 20.37 -17.21 -13.19
N GLU A 2 21.25 -17.93 -12.50
CA GLU A 2 20.91 -19.02 -11.58
C GLU A 2 20.68 -18.49 -10.16
N LYS A 3 21.43 -17.47 -9.75
CA LYS A 3 21.30 -16.80 -8.46
C LYS A 3 21.56 -15.30 -8.58
N PHE A 4 20.75 -14.51 -7.91
CA PHE A 4 20.92 -13.06 -7.77
C PHE A 4 20.61 -12.64 -6.34
N SER A 5 21.51 -11.86 -5.73
CA SER A 5 21.30 -11.33 -4.37
C SER A 5 21.98 -9.97 -4.21
N LEU A 6 21.38 -9.12 -3.37
CA LEU A 6 21.89 -7.81 -2.98
C LEU A 6 22.14 -7.80 -1.46
N PRO A 7 23.19 -8.47 -0.96
CA PRO A 7 23.28 -8.88 0.44
C PRO A 7 23.41 -7.74 1.46
N GLY A 8 23.77 -6.53 1.03
CA GLY A 8 24.03 -5.41 1.94
C GLY A 8 24.60 -4.20 1.23
N ASP A 9 24.77 -3.11 1.96
CA ASP A 9 25.55 -1.97 1.49
C ASP A 9 27.05 -2.31 1.53
N ASP A 10 27.79 -1.79 0.55
CA ASP A 10 29.24 -1.90 0.52
C ASP A 10 29.86 -1.04 1.64
N PRO A 11 30.67 -1.62 2.55
CA PRO A 11 31.20 -0.89 3.70
C PRO A 11 32.19 0.21 3.33
N THR A 12 32.69 0.23 2.09
CA THR A 12 33.57 1.27 1.56
C THR A 12 32.81 2.41 0.88
N GLY A 13 31.48 2.34 0.83
CA GLY A 13 30.62 3.38 0.26
C GLY A 13 30.45 3.31 -1.26
N LYS A 14 30.81 2.18 -1.89
CA LYS A 14 30.70 1.98 -3.35
C LYS A 14 29.29 1.76 -3.86
N GLY A 15 28.30 1.60 -2.97
CA GLY A 15 26.89 1.36 -3.28
C GLY A 15 26.38 0.05 -2.65
N ILE A 16 25.59 -0.73 -3.39
CA ILE A 16 24.99 -1.99 -2.90
C ILE A 16 25.81 -3.18 -3.38
N LEU A 17 26.16 -4.10 -2.49
CA LEU A 17 26.84 -5.35 -2.85
C LEU A 17 25.97 -6.23 -3.75
N VAL A 18 26.59 -6.96 -4.67
CA VAL A 18 25.92 -7.85 -5.63
C VAL A 18 26.61 -9.20 -5.63
N ASN A 19 25.83 -10.28 -5.59
CA ASN A 19 26.29 -11.61 -5.99
C ASN A 19 25.42 -12.12 -7.15
N ILE A 20 26.07 -12.64 -8.19
CA ILE A 20 25.41 -13.22 -9.36
C ILE A 20 26.07 -14.56 -9.69
N ASP A 21 25.26 -15.59 -9.86
CA ASP A 21 25.67 -16.83 -10.53
C ASP A 21 24.99 -16.86 -11.90
N THR A 22 25.79 -17.00 -12.96
CA THR A 22 25.28 -17.07 -14.33
C THR A 22 25.97 -18.16 -15.13
N THR A 23 25.21 -18.87 -15.95
CA THR A 23 25.78 -19.80 -16.92
C THR A 23 26.41 -19.03 -18.07
N VAL A 24 27.66 -19.33 -18.39
CA VAL A 24 28.35 -18.84 -19.58
C VAL A 24 28.72 -20.05 -20.44
N ASN A 25 28.49 -19.97 -21.74
CA ASN A 25 28.88 -21.01 -22.68
C ASN A 25 30.07 -20.55 -23.52
N ASN A 26 31.19 -21.25 -23.41
CA ASN A 26 32.36 -21.01 -24.25
C ASN A 26 32.35 -21.96 -25.45
N PRO A 27 32.10 -21.48 -26.69
CA PRO A 27 32.07 -22.31 -27.88
C PRO A 27 33.48 -22.71 -28.36
N SER A 28 34.53 -22.07 -27.84
CA SER A 28 35.91 -22.33 -28.25
C SER A 28 36.42 -23.68 -27.76
N ALA A 29 37.30 -24.31 -28.53
CA ALA A 29 38.05 -25.48 -28.09
C ALA A 29 39.19 -25.15 -27.12
N ILE A 30 39.48 -23.86 -26.93
CA ILE A 30 40.60 -23.38 -26.12
C ILE A 30 40.13 -23.16 -24.68
N GLN A 31 40.87 -23.76 -23.74
CA GLN A 31 40.81 -23.43 -22.33
C GLN A 31 41.70 -22.22 -22.05
N MET A 32 41.17 -21.21 -21.38
CA MET A 32 41.90 -19.98 -21.08
C MET A 32 41.82 -19.66 -19.58
N TYR A 33 42.97 -19.55 -18.94
CA TYR A 33 43.07 -19.01 -17.60
C TYR A 33 42.96 -17.48 -17.65
N MET A 34 41.93 -16.92 -17.03
CA MET A 34 41.66 -15.48 -17.00
C MET A 34 42.08 -14.83 -15.69
N GLY A 35 42.34 -15.62 -14.63
CA GLY A 35 42.61 -15.07 -13.30
C GLY A 35 41.38 -14.34 -12.78
N SER A 36 41.41 -13.01 -12.77
CA SER A 36 40.26 -12.18 -12.43
C SER A 36 39.64 -11.54 -13.66
N LEU A 37 38.32 -11.71 -13.85
CA LEU A 37 37.53 -11.08 -14.90
C LEU A 37 36.51 -10.12 -14.27
N THR A 38 36.59 -8.85 -14.62
CA THR A 38 35.61 -7.84 -14.22
C THR A 38 34.72 -7.48 -15.40
N LEU A 39 33.40 -7.49 -15.17
CA LEU A 39 32.38 -7.06 -16.11
C LEU A 39 31.69 -5.79 -15.59
N ALA A 40 31.44 -4.84 -16.49
CA ALA A 40 30.59 -3.69 -16.24
C ALA A 40 29.14 -4.04 -16.64
N ILE A 41 28.21 -3.92 -15.69
CA ILE A 41 26.78 -4.18 -15.90
C ILE A 41 26.12 -2.85 -16.26
N SER A 42 25.34 -2.84 -17.34
CA SER A 42 24.58 -1.68 -17.81
C SER A 42 23.13 -2.04 -18.14
N TYR A 43 22.24 -1.08 -17.97
CA TYR A 43 20.85 -1.13 -18.41
C TYR A 43 20.53 0.17 -19.16
N LYS A 44 19.99 0.07 -20.39
CA LYS A 44 19.76 1.22 -21.29
C LYS A 44 20.99 2.17 -21.35
N ASP A 45 22.15 1.58 -21.62
CA ASP A 45 23.45 2.27 -21.70
C ASP A 45 23.91 3.01 -20.43
N THR A 46 23.17 2.90 -19.32
CA THR A 46 23.58 3.43 -18.01
C THR A 46 24.32 2.35 -17.24
N LEU A 47 25.53 2.67 -16.78
CA LEU A 47 26.33 1.81 -15.91
C LEU A 47 25.61 1.60 -14.57
N MET A 48 25.21 0.37 -14.30
CA MET A 48 24.57 -0.05 -13.05
C MET A 48 25.58 -0.49 -12.00
N GLY A 49 26.71 -1.07 -12.41
CA GLY A 49 27.69 -1.59 -11.46
C GLY A 49 28.79 -2.42 -12.10
N TYR A 50 29.62 -3.02 -11.24
CA TYR A 50 30.69 -3.91 -11.64
C TYR A 50 30.59 -5.22 -10.89
N VAL A 51 30.91 -6.32 -11.57
CA VAL A 51 31.02 -7.65 -10.96
C VAL A 51 32.30 -8.33 -11.41
N THR A 52 32.93 -9.05 -10.50
CA THR A 52 34.21 -9.70 -10.71
C THR A 52 34.10 -11.17 -10.35
N SER A 53 34.65 -12.01 -11.22
CA SER A 53 34.96 -13.42 -10.90
C SER A 53 36.46 -13.57 -10.70
N SER A 54 36.85 -14.37 -9.70
CA SER A 54 38.26 -14.63 -9.37
C SER A 54 38.61 -16.09 -9.66
N ASN A 55 39.89 -16.34 -9.98
CA ASN A 55 40.42 -17.66 -10.35
C ASN A 55 39.65 -18.31 -11.52
N LEU A 56 39.17 -17.49 -12.44
CA LEU A 56 38.38 -17.91 -13.57
C LEU A 56 39.26 -18.65 -14.58
N THR A 57 38.85 -19.87 -14.88
CA THR A 57 39.29 -20.61 -16.06
C THR A 57 38.09 -20.80 -16.97
N MET A 58 38.18 -20.29 -18.19
CA MET A 58 37.18 -20.54 -19.23
C MET A 58 37.48 -21.89 -19.85
N VAL A 59 36.60 -22.87 -19.65
CA VAL A 59 36.66 -24.19 -20.29
C VAL A 59 35.64 -24.27 -21.42
N ARG A 60 35.76 -25.26 -22.30
CA ARG A 60 34.79 -25.48 -23.39
C ARG A 60 33.44 -25.90 -22.82
N GLY A 61 32.36 -25.35 -23.37
CA GLY A 61 30.98 -25.69 -23.01
C GLY A 61 30.40 -24.76 -21.95
N ALA A 62 29.29 -25.20 -21.35
CA ALA A 62 28.58 -24.45 -20.33
C ALA A 62 29.29 -24.56 -18.96
N GLN A 63 29.50 -23.42 -18.31
CA GLN A 63 30.04 -23.33 -16.96
C GLN A 63 29.29 -22.26 -16.16
N THR A 64 29.11 -22.49 -14.86
CA THR A 64 28.58 -21.46 -13.96
C THR A 64 29.71 -20.50 -13.59
N LEU A 65 29.45 -19.21 -13.76
CA LEU A 65 30.31 -18.12 -13.37
C LEU A 65 29.72 -17.43 -12.14
N SER A 66 30.38 -17.61 -10.99
CA SER A 66 30.08 -16.86 -9.78
C SER A 66 30.83 -15.53 -9.77
N MET A 67 30.08 -14.45 -9.61
CA MET A 67 30.60 -13.09 -9.63
C MET A 67 30.11 -12.31 -8.42
N LYS A 68 31.00 -11.47 -7.88
CA LYS A 68 30.71 -10.55 -6.77
C LYS A 68 31.10 -9.14 -7.16
N GLY A 69 30.37 -8.15 -6.66
CA GLY A 69 30.72 -6.76 -6.88
C GLY A 69 29.72 -5.82 -6.25
N TYR A 70 29.44 -4.71 -6.93
CA TYR A 70 28.57 -3.66 -6.39
C TYR A 70 27.80 -2.93 -7.50
N LEU A 71 26.58 -2.53 -7.18
CA LEU A 71 25.84 -1.50 -7.91
C LEU A 71 26.41 -0.13 -7.52
N VAL A 72 26.60 0.74 -8.49
CA VAL A 72 27.13 2.10 -8.26
C VAL A 72 26.01 3.10 -7.98
N PRO A 73 26.26 4.12 -7.13
CA PRO A 73 25.31 5.20 -6.93
C PRO A 73 25.04 6.00 -8.20
N GLN A 74 23.77 6.34 -8.39
CA GLN A 74 23.33 7.27 -9.43
C GLN A 74 23.04 8.62 -8.81
N SER A 75 23.48 9.69 -9.48
CA SER A 75 23.27 11.07 -9.06
C SER A 75 22.52 11.90 -10.09
N THR A 76 22.44 11.43 -11.34
CA THR A 76 21.69 12.10 -12.41
C THR A 76 20.23 11.68 -12.38
N PRO A 77 19.28 12.59 -12.73
CA PRO A 77 17.86 12.23 -12.83
C PRO A 77 17.62 11.05 -13.78
N GLU A 78 18.36 10.98 -14.90
CA GLU A 78 18.27 9.90 -15.86
C GLU A 78 18.76 8.57 -15.28
N GLY A 79 19.93 8.54 -14.63
CA GLY A 79 20.46 7.33 -14.00
C GLY A 79 19.54 6.82 -12.91
N LEU A 80 19.02 7.71 -12.06
CA LEU A 80 18.03 7.36 -11.03
C LEU A 80 16.74 6.81 -11.62
N ALA A 81 16.23 7.39 -12.72
CA ALA A 81 15.05 6.89 -13.41
C ALA A 81 15.27 5.49 -14.00
N ILE A 82 16.43 5.25 -14.63
CA ILE A 82 16.79 3.96 -15.22
C ILE A 82 16.98 2.88 -14.14
N THR A 83 17.62 3.22 -13.02
CA THR A 83 17.73 2.31 -11.86
C THR A 83 16.37 2.02 -11.23
N SER A 84 15.53 3.05 -11.09
CA SER A 84 14.15 2.92 -10.59
C SER A 84 13.32 1.97 -11.46
N GLU A 85 13.44 2.11 -12.78
CA GLU A 85 12.78 1.22 -13.74
C GLU A 85 13.30 -0.22 -13.60
N MET A 86 14.61 -0.43 -13.59
CA MET A 86 15.22 -1.76 -13.47
C MET A 86 14.74 -2.48 -12.20
N MET A 87 14.76 -1.79 -11.05
CA MET A 87 14.31 -2.37 -9.77
C MET A 87 12.80 -2.63 -9.77
N SER A 88 11.99 -1.72 -10.30
CA SER A 88 10.54 -1.91 -10.42
C SER A 88 10.18 -3.11 -11.29
N ARG A 89 10.88 -3.30 -12.41
CA ARG A 89 10.69 -4.46 -13.29
C ARG A 89 11.06 -5.76 -12.61
N TYR A 90 12.16 -5.80 -11.85
CA TYR A 90 12.51 -6.99 -11.05
C TYR A 90 11.42 -7.32 -10.03
N ILE A 91 10.90 -6.29 -9.33
CA ILE A 91 9.81 -6.45 -8.35
C ILE A 91 8.54 -6.98 -9.02
N GLY A 92 8.16 -6.41 -10.16
CA GLY A 92 7.00 -6.80 -10.96
C GLY A 92 7.17 -8.11 -11.73
N ASN A 93 8.25 -8.85 -11.52
CA ASN A 93 8.56 -10.10 -12.24
C ASN A 93 8.62 -9.93 -13.76
N VAL A 94 9.06 -8.76 -14.23
CA VAL A 94 9.20 -8.45 -15.65
C VAL A 94 10.66 -8.65 -16.08
N VAL A 95 10.87 -9.44 -17.15
CA VAL A 95 12.20 -9.67 -17.72
C VAL A 95 12.83 -8.35 -18.13
N THR A 96 14.05 -8.12 -17.67
CA THR A 96 14.84 -6.93 -17.96
C THR A 96 16.15 -7.35 -18.61
N GLU A 97 16.34 -7.01 -19.88
CA GLU A 97 17.59 -7.32 -20.58
C GLU A 97 18.69 -6.38 -20.11
N THR A 98 19.64 -6.92 -19.36
CA THR A 98 20.85 -6.20 -18.93
C THR A 98 22.02 -6.58 -19.82
N THR A 99 22.98 -5.69 -19.96
CA THR A 99 24.21 -5.93 -20.71
C THR A 99 25.38 -5.98 -19.75
N ALA A 100 26.18 -7.05 -19.82
CA ALA A 100 27.48 -7.10 -19.16
C ALA A 100 28.59 -7.01 -20.22
N THR A 101 29.40 -5.96 -20.15
CA THR A 101 30.56 -5.76 -21.04
C THR A 101 31.84 -6.05 -20.29
N GLY A 102 32.83 -6.67 -20.96
CA GLY A 102 34.14 -6.85 -20.36
C GLY A 102 34.80 -5.52 -20.01
N PHE A 103 35.36 -5.42 -18.80
CA PHE A 103 35.98 -4.18 -18.30
C PHE A 103 37.50 -4.32 -18.21
N GLU A 104 37.96 -5.30 -17.45
CA GLU A 104 39.39 -5.63 -17.31
C GLU A 104 39.60 -7.11 -17.01
N VAL A 105 40.82 -7.59 -17.30
CA VAL A 105 41.29 -8.92 -16.89
C VAL A 105 42.65 -8.80 -16.22
N LYS A 106 42.78 -9.48 -15.08
CA LYS A 106 44.02 -9.58 -14.29
C LYS A 106 44.43 -11.05 -14.16
N PRO A 107 45.26 -11.58 -15.08
CA PRO A 107 45.62 -13.00 -15.09
C PRO A 107 46.32 -13.47 -13.79
N ASP A 108 47.16 -12.62 -13.19
CA ASP A 108 47.81 -12.88 -11.91
C ASP A 108 46.94 -12.48 -10.69
N GLY A 109 45.70 -12.02 -10.95
CA GLY A 109 44.76 -11.52 -9.95
C GLY A 109 45.00 -10.07 -9.51
N VAL A 110 46.10 -9.43 -9.91
CA VAL A 110 46.52 -8.11 -9.42
C VAL A 110 46.73 -7.11 -10.55
N ASN A 111 47.53 -7.46 -11.55
CA ASN A 111 47.95 -6.58 -12.64
C ASN A 111 47.12 -6.81 -13.89
N SER A 112 46.58 -5.73 -14.47
CA SER A 112 45.83 -5.82 -15.72
C SER A 112 46.78 -5.97 -16.91
N VAL A 113 46.37 -6.76 -17.90
CA VAL A 113 47.10 -6.91 -19.17
C VAL A 113 46.34 -6.18 -20.25
N GLU A 114 46.94 -5.16 -20.85
CA GLU A 114 46.24 -4.20 -21.72
C GLU A 114 45.71 -4.83 -23.02
N TRP A 115 46.52 -5.62 -23.72
CA TRP A 115 46.09 -6.28 -24.96
C TRP A 115 44.94 -7.27 -24.70
N LEU A 116 45.00 -8.00 -23.59
CA LEU A 116 43.97 -8.96 -23.19
C LEU A 116 42.69 -8.25 -22.74
N SER A 117 42.84 -7.13 -22.01
CA SER A 117 41.72 -6.29 -21.61
C SER A 117 41.04 -5.65 -22.83
N THR A 118 41.79 -5.30 -23.87
CA THR A 118 41.23 -4.78 -25.13
C THR A 118 40.36 -5.83 -25.84
N ALA A 119 40.82 -7.08 -25.88
CA ALA A 119 40.03 -8.18 -26.43
C ALA A 119 38.77 -8.45 -25.58
N VAL A 120 38.90 -8.41 -24.24
CA VAL A 120 37.80 -8.67 -23.32
C VAL A 120 36.77 -7.56 -23.33
N LYS A 121 37.15 -6.31 -23.61
CA LYS A 121 36.18 -5.21 -23.81
C LYS A 121 35.22 -5.43 -24.98
N GLN A 122 35.56 -6.31 -25.92
CA GLN A 122 34.63 -6.74 -26.99
C GLN A 122 33.61 -7.78 -26.51
N LEU A 123 33.82 -8.38 -25.34
CA LEU A 123 32.84 -9.28 -24.73
C LEU A 123 31.61 -8.47 -24.34
N LYS A 124 30.48 -8.81 -24.96
CA LYS A 124 29.17 -8.28 -24.62
C LYS A 124 28.23 -9.45 -24.37
N LEU A 125 27.77 -9.57 -23.13
CA LEU A 125 26.80 -10.57 -22.71
C LEU A 125 25.46 -9.89 -22.49
N ILE A 126 24.41 -10.43 -23.09
CA ILE A 126 23.04 -10.02 -22.79
C ILE A 126 22.50 -11.01 -21.76
N VAL A 127 22.12 -10.49 -20.59
CA VAL A 127 21.71 -11.29 -19.45
C VAL A 127 20.30 -10.87 -19.03
N PRO A 128 19.29 -11.76 -19.15
CA PRO A 128 17.96 -11.46 -18.67
C PRO A 128 17.97 -11.47 -17.13
N LEU A 129 17.53 -10.36 -16.54
CA LEU A 129 17.29 -10.17 -15.12
C LEU A 129 15.79 -10.22 -14.86
N GLN A 130 15.37 -11.14 -14.00
CA GLN A 130 13.99 -11.29 -13.56
C GLN A 130 14.01 -11.90 -12.16
N SER A 131 13.02 -11.60 -11.33
CA SER A 131 12.82 -12.33 -10.08
C SER A 131 12.46 -13.80 -10.37
N PRO A 132 12.84 -14.75 -9.50
CA PRO A 132 12.61 -16.18 -9.73
C PRO A 132 11.11 -16.56 -9.71
N ALA A 133 10.29 -15.76 -9.03
CA ALA A 133 8.85 -15.90 -8.96
C ALA A 133 8.20 -14.52 -8.72
N PRO A 134 6.88 -14.37 -8.98
CA PRO A 134 6.13 -13.18 -8.56
C PRO A 134 6.31 -12.91 -7.07
N LEU A 135 6.76 -11.71 -6.74
CA LEU A 135 7.09 -11.34 -5.37
C LEU A 135 5.85 -10.84 -4.64
N GLN A 136 5.61 -11.38 -3.44
CA GLN A 136 4.61 -10.87 -2.52
C GLN A 136 5.32 -10.06 -1.43
N LEU A 137 5.61 -8.80 -1.70
CA LEU A 137 6.39 -7.96 -0.78
C LEU A 137 5.55 -7.43 0.38
N ILE A 138 4.27 -7.12 0.15
CA ILE A 138 3.33 -6.68 1.19
C ILE A 138 2.65 -7.93 1.78
N LYS A 139 2.79 -8.11 3.10
CA LYS A 139 2.34 -9.31 3.83
C LYS A 139 1.05 -9.11 4.60
N ALA A 140 0.85 -7.91 5.16
CA ALA A 140 -0.34 -7.56 5.91
C ALA A 140 -0.59 -6.05 5.83
N LEU A 141 -1.84 -5.66 6.05
CA LEU A 141 -2.27 -4.27 6.03
C LEU A 141 -3.25 -4.00 7.18
N ASN A 142 -2.87 -3.07 8.05
CA ASN A 142 -3.75 -2.46 9.03
C ASN A 142 -4.11 -1.05 8.54
N LEU A 143 -5.41 -0.77 8.40
CA LEU A 143 -5.92 0.47 7.84
C LEU A 143 -6.01 1.62 8.86
N GLY A 144 -5.61 1.41 10.12
CA GLY A 144 -5.69 2.44 11.16
C GLY A 144 -7.12 2.94 11.39
N ALA A 145 -7.26 4.23 11.71
CA ALA A 145 -8.56 4.87 11.88
C ALA A 145 -9.06 5.38 10.53
N LEU A 146 -10.10 4.76 9.98
CA LEU A 146 -10.67 5.11 8.69
C LEU A 146 -11.75 6.20 8.84
N GLY A 147 -11.71 7.22 7.99
CA GLY A 147 -12.75 8.23 7.89
C GLY A 147 -13.46 8.13 6.55
N LEU A 148 -14.80 8.15 6.58
CA LEU A 148 -15.64 8.24 5.39
C LEU A 148 -16.60 9.42 5.51
N THR A 149 -16.53 10.33 4.54
CA THR A 149 -17.41 11.51 4.47
C THR A 149 -18.30 11.41 3.24
N PHE A 150 -19.61 11.34 3.47
CA PHE A 150 -20.62 11.27 2.42
C PHE A 150 -21.28 12.63 2.20
N THR A 151 -21.56 12.95 0.94
CA THR A 151 -22.43 14.07 0.57
C THR A 151 -23.39 13.62 -0.53
N PRO A 152 -24.57 14.24 -0.71
CA PRO A 152 -25.49 13.85 -1.77
C PRO A 152 -24.84 13.85 -3.18
N PRO A 153 -24.01 14.85 -3.56
CA PRO A 153 -23.29 14.82 -4.84
C PRO A 153 -22.24 13.72 -4.96
N THR A 154 -21.67 13.26 -3.84
CA THR A 154 -20.56 12.29 -3.80
C THR A 154 -20.94 10.98 -3.12
N ALA A 155 -22.22 10.58 -3.17
CA ALA A 155 -22.74 9.38 -2.50
C ALA A 155 -22.00 8.09 -2.90
N TYR A 156 -21.47 8.05 -4.13
CA TYR A 156 -20.67 6.95 -4.69
C TYR A 156 -19.19 7.31 -4.90
N GLN A 157 -18.77 8.45 -4.34
CA GLN A 157 -17.39 8.92 -4.34
C GLN A 157 -17.05 9.56 -2.97
N PRO A 158 -17.31 8.88 -1.83
CA PRO A 158 -17.07 9.49 -0.53
C PRO A 158 -15.58 9.86 -0.37
N ALA A 159 -15.34 10.98 0.30
CA ALA A 159 -13.99 11.36 0.66
C ALA A 159 -13.49 10.42 1.75
N THR A 160 -12.35 9.79 1.52
CA THR A 160 -11.75 8.79 2.41
C THR A 160 -10.45 9.31 2.98
N THR A 161 -10.29 9.19 4.28
CA THR A 161 -9.03 9.45 5.00
C THR A 161 -8.69 8.25 5.86
N SER A 162 -7.42 8.08 6.20
CA SER A 162 -7.03 7.17 7.27
C SER A 162 -5.78 7.66 7.97
N THR A 163 -5.73 7.50 9.28
CA THR A 163 -4.54 7.80 10.09
C THR A 163 -3.93 6.53 10.66
N GLY A 164 -2.60 6.45 10.61
CA GLY A 164 -1.85 5.33 11.18
C GLY A 164 -1.98 4.02 10.39
N VAL A 165 -2.01 4.09 9.05
CA VAL A 165 -1.91 2.88 8.21
C VAL A 165 -0.57 2.21 8.48
N ILE A 166 -0.58 0.89 8.69
CA ILE A 166 0.63 0.08 8.82
C ILE A 166 0.58 -1.04 7.78
N ALA A 167 1.52 -1.01 6.84
CA ALA A 167 1.78 -2.11 5.92
C ALA A 167 2.98 -2.91 6.41
N ASN A 168 2.82 -4.22 6.59
CA ASN A 168 3.93 -5.12 6.82
C ASN A 168 4.53 -5.55 5.49
N TYR A 169 5.85 -5.43 5.35
CA TYR A 169 6.56 -5.82 4.15
C TYR A 169 7.76 -6.72 4.45
N SER A 170 8.19 -7.46 3.44
CA SER A 170 9.47 -8.17 3.42
C SER A 170 10.22 -7.84 2.13
N LEU A 171 11.53 -7.70 2.23
CA LEU A 171 12.38 -7.64 1.05
C LEU A 171 12.52 -9.03 0.40
N PRO A 172 12.88 -9.12 -0.89
CA PRO A 172 13.14 -10.40 -1.53
C PRO A 172 14.29 -11.16 -0.84
N ASP A 173 14.29 -12.49 -0.92
CA ASP A 173 15.38 -13.29 -0.37
C ASP A 173 16.73 -12.88 -0.98
N GLY A 174 17.74 -12.74 -0.11
CA GLY A 174 19.07 -12.27 -0.49
C GLY A 174 19.20 -10.76 -0.65
N PHE A 175 18.16 -9.97 -0.37
CA PHE A 175 18.24 -8.51 -0.33
C PHE A 175 18.38 -8.04 1.12
N GLY A 176 19.53 -7.46 1.46
CA GLY A 176 19.88 -7.04 2.83
C GLY A 176 20.50 -5.64 2.92
N PHE A 177 20.44 -4.85 1.85
CA PHE A 177 20.89 -3.46 1.85
C PHE A 177 19.90 -2.55 2.59
N ASN A 178 20.38 -1.41 3.07
CA ASN A 178 19.51 -0.44 3.73
C ASN A 178 18.58 0.24 2.72
N ILE A 179 17.29 0.21 3.02
CA ILE A 179 16.26 0.89 2.25
C ILE A 179 15.31 1.61 3.19
N ALA A 180 15.05 2.88 2.91
CA ALA A 180 14.11 3.69 3.68
C ALA A 180 13.03 4.27 2.76
N PHE A 181 11.78 3.85 2.95
CA PHE A 181 10.65 4.37 2.19
C PHE A 181 10.18 5.69 2.79
N THR A 182 10.20 6.75 1.98
CA THR A 182 9.93 8.13 2.42
C THR A 182 8.60 8.67 1.93
N GLN A 183 8.09 8.11 0.84
CA GLN A 183 6.74 8.40 0.34
C GLN A 183 6.11 7.14 -0.23
N VAL A 184 4.77 7.10 -0.18
CA VAL A 184 3.95 6.02 -0.72
C VAL A 184 2.75 6.57 -1.47
N ALA A 185 2.37 5.91 -2.56
CA ALA A 185 1.12 6.10 -3.27
C ALA A 185 0.46 4.73 -3.48
N ASN A 186 -0.87 4.68 -3.44
CA ASN A 186 -1.62 3.44 -3.52
C ASN A 186 -2.69 3.52 -4.60
N SER A 187 -2.80 2.47 -5.40
CA SER A 187 -3.88 2.27 -6.37
C SER A 187 -4.47 0.89 -6.13
N PHE A 188 -5.70 0.83 -5.63
CA PHE A 188 -6.31 -0.45 -5.25
C PHE A 188 -7.83 -0.47 -5.41
N THR A 189 -8.35 -1.69 -5.40
CA THR A 189 -9.77 -2.01 -5.37
C THR A 189 -10.07 -2.80 -4.10
N ILE A 190 -11.12 -2.37 -3.38
CA ILE A 190 -11.74 -3.12 -2.31
C ILE A 190 -12.62 -4.19 -2.95
N THR A 191 -12.44 -5.44 -2.54
CA THR A 191 -13.20 -6.58 -3.06
C THR A 191 -13.71 -7.45 -1.93
N ARG A 192 -14.86 -8.10 -2.13
CA ARG A 192 -15.43 -9.07 -1.17
C ARG A 192 -16.12 -10.19 -1.93
N GLY A 193 -15.78 -11.44 -1.63
CA GLY A 193 -16.29 -12.60 -2.37
C GLY A 193 -15.95 -12.57 -3.87
N GLY A 194 -14.84 -11.92 -4.25
CA GLY A 194 -14.42 -11.73 -5.65
C GLY A 194 -15.15 -10.60 -6.39
N VAL A 195 -16.09 -9.90 -5.75
CA VAL A 195 -16.83 -8.77 -6.32
C VAL A 195 -16.13 -7.46 -5.97
N SER A 196 -15.99 -6.57 -6.95
CA SER A 196 -15.48 -5.21 -6.77
C SER A 196 -16.49 -4.35 -6.00
N ILE A 197 -16.03 -3.61 -5.01
CA ILE A 197 -16.84 -2.72 -4.18
C ILE A 197 -16.55 -1.26 -4.56
N ALA A 198 -15.28 -0.87 -4.50
CA ALA A 198 -14.85 0.49 -4.78
C ALA A 198 -13.33 0.53 -5.03
N SER A 199 -12.86 1.57 -5.72
CA SER A 199 -11.44 1.76 -6.03
C SER A 199 -10.93 3.09 -5.50
N LEU A 200 -9.66 3.12 -5.13
CA LEU A 200 -8.99 4.30 -4.60
C LEU A 200 -7.63 4.47 -5.27
N ASN A 201 -7.31 5.71 -5.64
CA ASN A 201 -6.02 6.09 -6.22
C ASN A 201 -5.48 7.31 -5.47
N SER A 202 -4.49 7.10 -4.60
CA SER A 202 -3.86 8.16 -3.84
C SER A 202 -2.66 8.75 -4.58
N SER A 203 -2.41 10.04 -4.36
CA SER A 203 -1.13 10.65 -4.69
C SER A 203 -0.05 10.18 -3.71
N TYR A 204 1.22 10.45 -4.02
CA TYR A 204 2.31 10.24 -3.07
C TYR A 204 2.11 11.10 -1.82
N ASN A 205 2.22 10.47 -0.66
CA ASN A 205 2.22 11.13 0.63
C ASN A 205 3.41 10.63 1.47
N PRO A 206 3.84 11.40 2.49
CA PRO A 206 4.92 10.99 3.38
C PRO A 206 4.66 9.63 4.04
N SER A 207 5.72 8.84 4.17
CA SER A 207 5.73 7.56 4.87
C SER A 207 7.01 7.38 5.68
N THR A 208 6.95 6.51 6.69
CA THR A 208 8.10 6.14 7.51
C THR A 208 8.24 4.62 7.53
N SER A 209 9.39 4.11 7.11
CA SER A 209 9.70 2.68 7.17
C SER A 209 10.57 2.31 8.37
N ASN A 210 10.33 1.14 8.95
CA ASN A 210 11.24 0.44 9.84
C ASN A 210 11.59 -0.92 9.23
N MET A 211 12.81 -1.03 8.68
CA MET A 211 13.27 -2.23 7.98
C MET A 211 13.43 -3.44 8.93
N ALA A 212 13.86 -3.22 10.18
CA ALA A 212 14.03 -4.29 11.15
C ALA A 212 12.69 -4.91 11.58
N ALA A 213 11.65 -4.08 11.69
CA ALA A 213 10.29 -4.53 11.98
C ALA A 213 9.52 -4.99 10.73
N GLY A 214 10.04 -4.70 9.52
CA GLY A 214 9.32 -4.92 8.27
C GLY A 214 8.02 -4.13 8.19
N THR A 215 8.02 -2.87 8.64
CA THR A 215 6.81 -2.03 8.69
C THR A 215 6.97 -0.73 7.91
N LEU A 216 5.90 -0.32 7.25
CA LEU A 216 5.74 0.99 6.61
C LEU A 216 4.51 1.67 7.22
N THR A 217 4.69 2.86 7.79
CA THR A 217 3.62 3.65 8.38
C THR A 217 3.36 4.91 7.55
N PHE A 218 2.09 5.20 7.29
CA PHE A 218 1.67 6.40 6.58
C PHE A 218 0.21 6.76 6.90
N ASP A 219 -0.18 7.99 6.57
CA ASP A 219 -1.59 8.40 6.58
C ASP A 219 -2.13 8.41 5.16
N LEU A 220 -3.38 7.98 4.98
CA LEU A 220 -4.10 8.19 3.74
C LEU A 220 -4.72 9.59 3.76
N LEU A 221 -4.13 10.50 2.99
CA LEU A 221 -4.71 11.82 2.77
C LEU A 221 -6.07 11.72 2.08
N GLN A 222 -6.88 12.77 2.21
CA GLN A 222 -8.25 12.80 1.66
C GLN A 222 -8.26 12.43 0.18
N THR A 223 -8.78 11.24 -0.11
CA THR A 223 -8.82 10.65 -1.45
C THR A 223 -10.21 10.12 -1.73
N PRO A 224 -10.81 10.40 -2.91
CA PRO A 224 -12.11 9.85 -3.26
C PRO A 224 -12.07 8.31 -3.38
N LEU A 225 -13.01 7.64 -2.73
CA LEU A 225 -13.26 6.21 -2.94
C LEU A 225 -14.31 6.06 -4.03
N THR A 226 -13.87 5.70 -5.24
CA THR A 226 -14.71 5.72 -6.45
C THR A 226 -15.47 4.40 -6.60
N VAL A 227 -16.80 4.48 -6.70
CA VAL A 227 -17.68 3.34 -6.91
C VAL A 227 -18.20 3.37 -8.35
N GLU A 228 -17.84 2.36 -9.14
CA GLU A 228 -18.38 2.20 -10.49
C GLU A 228 -19.86 1.86 -10.45
N GLN A 229 -20.61 2.21 -11.50
CA GLN A 229 -22.05 1.96 -11.56
C GLN A 229 -22.40 0.48 -11.33
N ALA A 230 -21.62 -0.44 -11.90
CA ALA A 230 -21.80 -1.89 -11.72
C ALA A 230 -21.53 -2.38 -10.28
N SER A 231 -20.80 -1.61 -9.48
CA SER A 231 -20.42 -1.95 -8.10
C SER A 231 -21.31 -1.27 -7.05
N GLN A 232 -22.26 -0.42 -7.45
CA GLN A 232 -23.09 0.35 -6.51
C GLN A 232 -23.90 -0.52 -5.55
N THR A 233 -24.49 -1.62 -6.03
CA THR A 233 -25.22 -2.56 -5.18
C THR A 233 -24.29 -3.22 -4.16
N ALA A 234 -23.12 -3.70 -4.59
CA ALA A 234 -22.13 -4.30 -3.70
C ALA A 234 -21.60 -3.29 -2.67
N PHE A 235 -21.44 -2.03 -3.05
CA PHE A 235 -21.06 -0.95 -2.15
C PHE A 235 -22.14 -0.64 -1.12
N GLN A 236 -23.41 -0.59 -1.51
CA GLN A 236 -24.53 -0.42 -0.57
C GLN A 236 -24.59 -1.57 0.43
N GLU A 237 -24.43 -2.81 -0.03
CA GLU A 237 -24.38 -3.99 0.84
C GLU A 237 -23.17 -3.97 1.78
N PHE A 238 -22.01 -3.55 1.29
CA PHE A 238 -20.81 -3.37 2.11
C PHE A 238 -21.04 -2.36 3.24
N ASN A 239 -21.61 -1.19 2.94
CA ASN A 239 -21.91 -0.17 3.95
C ASN A 239 -23.00 -0.61 4.93
N ARG A 240 -24.04 -1.32 4.45
CA ARG A 240 -25.05 -1.94 5.31
C ARG A 240 -24.41 -2.91 6.28
N ASP A 241 -23.62 -3.87 5.78
CA ASP A 241 -22.98 -4.91 6.58
C ASP A 241 -22.01 -4.30 7.60
N LEU A 242 -21.31 -3.23 7.22
CA LEU A 242 -20.44 -2.47 8.13
C LEU A 242 -21.24 -1.73 9.22
N THR A 243 -22.43 -1.25 8.90
CA THR A 243 -23.29 -0.56 9.85
C THR A 243 -23.89 -1.53 10.87
N VAL A 244 -24.33 -2.72 10.43
CA VAL A 244 -25.02 -3.68 11.31
C VAL A 244 -24.09 -4.67 11.99
N GLY A 245 -22.96 -5.02 11.36
CA GLY A 245 -22.04 -6.06 11.81
C GLY A 245 -21.04 -5.60 12.87
N ALA A 246 -20.40 -6.56 13.51
CA ALA A 246 -19.29 -6.33 14.45
C ALA A 246 -17.93 -6.26 13.76
N ASP A 247 -17.68 -7.15 12.80
CA ASP A 247 -16.47 -7.17 12.00
C ASP A 247 -16.83 -7.50 10.55
N LEU A 248 -16.17 -6.83 9.61
CA LEU A 248 -16.39 -7.00 8.18
C LEU A 248 -15.05 -7.28 7.48
N PRO A 249 -14.74 -8.54 7.15
CA PRO A 249 -13.56 -8.88 6.38
C PRO A 249 -13.74 -8.57 4.89
N PHE A 250 -12.65 -8.12 4.26
CA PHE A 250 -12.57 -7.85 2.81
C PHE A 250 -11.12 -7.94 2.31
N ASN A 251 -10.96 -7.84 1.00
CA ASN A 251 -9.67 -7.85 0.32
C ASN A 251 -9.37 -6.49 -0.28
N VAL A 252 -8.10 -6.11 -0.25
CA VAL A 252 -7.55 -4.93 -0.91
C VAL A 252 -6.56 -5.44 -1.95
N VAL A 253 -6.90 -5.28 -3.23
CA VAL A 253 -6.13 -5.79 -4.36
C VAL A 253 -5.67 -4.62 -5.20
N GLY A 254 -4.37 -4.51 -5.48
CA GLY A 254 -3.86 -3.39 -6.22
C GLY A 254 -2.34 -3.35 -6.31
N GLN A 255 -1.84 -2.12 -6.44
CA GLN A 255 -0.42 -1.83 -6.56
C GLN A 255 -0.04 -0.60 -5.74
N ALA A 256 1.17 -0.65 -5.18
CA ALA A 256 1.78 0.47 -4.48
C ALA A 256 2.94 1.03 -5.30
N SER A 257 3.23 2.31 -5.07
CA SER A 257 4.45 2.95 -5.53
C SER A 257 5.12 3.67 -4.37
N VAL A 258 6.45 3.60 -4.27
CA VAL A 258 7.21 4.18 -3.15
C VAL A 258 8.47 4.89 -3.63
N TYR A 259 8.77 6.02 -3.01
CA TYR A 259 10.12 6.58 -3.05
C TYR A 259 10.95 5.96 -1.92
N ALA A 260 12.13 5.46 -2.27
CA ALA A 260 13.00 4.77 -1.35
C ALA A 260 14.43 5.32 -1.42
N ASN A 261 14.97 5.74 -0.27
CA ASN A 261 16.37 6.09 -0.16
C ASN A 261 17.20 4.81 0.02
N THR A 262 18.24 4.68 -0.81
CA THR A 262 19.20 3.57 -0.78
C THR A 262 20.63 4.12 -0.87
N SER A 263 21.64 3.28 -0.69
CA SER A 263 23.04 3.68 -0.88
C SER A 263 23.40 3.98 -2.35
N ILE A 264 22.56 3.59 -3.31
CA ILE A 264 22.74 3.92 -4.74
C ILE A 264 21.89 5.12 -5.21
N GLY A 265 21.24 5.82 -4.29
CA GLY A 265 20.38 6.98 -4.57
C GLY A 265 18.91 6.74 -4.23
N THR A 266 18.10 7.77 -4.45
CA THR A 266 16.64 7.69 -4.24
C THR A 266 15.97 7.07 -5.46
N VAL A 267 15.38 5.89 -5.27
CA VAL A 267 14.67 5.17 -6.33
C VAL A 267 13.16 5.31 -6.17
N ASN A 268 12.45 5.35 -7.29
CA ASN A 268 11.00 5.28 -7.34
C ASN A 268 10.57 3.87 -7.75
N LEU A 269 10.13 3.06 -6.79
CA LEU A 269 9.66 1.70 -7.05
C LEU A 269 8.17 1.74 -7.35
N VAL A 270 7.77 1.36 -8.56
CA VAL A 270 6.38 1.46 -9.03
C VAL A 270 5.80 0.07 -9.35
N ASN A 271 4.48 0.00 -9.40
CA ASN A 271 3.72 -1.22 -9.74
C ASN A 271 4.05 -2.40 -8.81
N ILE A 272 4.25 -2.15 -7.51
CA ILE A 272 4.48 -3.21 -6.53
C ILE A 272 3.13 -3.88 -6.26
N PRO A 273 2.87 -5.10 -6.77
CA PRO A 273 1.56 -5.71 -6.64
C PRO A 273 1.32 -6.15 -5.20
N PHE A 274 0.08 -6.04 -4.74
CA PHE A 274 -0.34 -6.61 -3.48
C PHE A 274 -1.79 -7.11 -3.52
N ASN A 275 -2.04 -8.13 -2.71
CA ASN A 275 -3.35 -8.65 -2.42
C ASN A 275 -3.38 -8.97 -0.93
N ALA A 276 -4.02 -8.09 -0.15
CA ALA A 276 -4.08 -8.20 1.29
C ALA A 276 -5.51 -8.48 1.73
N SER A 277 -5.68 -9.38 2.68
CA SER A 277 -6.95 -9.53 3.42
C SER A 277 -6.88 -8.66 4.67
N THR A 278 -7.96 -7.93 4.97
CA THR A 278 -8.06 -7.10 6.16
C THR A 278 -9.52 -7.09 6.64
N ALA A 279 -9.78 -6.43 7.77
CA ALA A 279 -11.12 -6.29 8.31
C ALA A 279 -11.30 -4.92 8.94
N LEU A 280 -12.55 -4.47 8.98
CA LEU A 280 -12.96 -3.30 9.73
C LEU A 280 -13.93 -3.73 10.83
N SER A 281 -13.79 -3.16 12.01
CA SER A 281 -14.85 -3.27 13.02
C SER A 281 -16.02 -2.40 12.59
N GLY A 282 -17.22 -2.96 12.63
CA GLY A 282 -18.47 -2.29 12.25
C GLY A 282 -19.12 -1.53 13.39
N LEU A 283 -20.20 -0.82 13.08
CA LEU A 283 -20.92 0.03 14.04
C LEU A 283 -21.86 -0.77 14.95
N GLN A 284 -22.09 -2.06 14.70
CA GLN A 284 -23.00 -2.92 15.50
C GLN A 284 -24.38 -2.30 15.69
N SER A 285 -24.92 -1.67 14.65
CA SER A 285 -26.17 -0.90 14.65
C SER A 285 -26.21 0.24 15.68
N LEU A 286 -25.04 0.64 16.22
CA LEU A 286 -24.89 1.54 17.36
C LEU A 286 -25.69 1.08 18.59
N ALA A 287 -25.97 -0.23 18.69
CA ALA A 287 -26.80 -0.84 19.72
C ALA A 287 -25.97 -1.49 20.83
N ASN A 288 -24.64 -1.47 20.72
CA ASN A 288 -23.74 -2.10 21.67
C ASN A 288 -22.55 -1.18 22.03
N PRO A 289 -22.66 -0.38 23.11
CA PRO A 289 -23.84 -0.22 23.96
C PRO A 289 -24.95 0.57 23.26
N ALA A 290 -26.20 0.38 23.70
CA ALA A 290 -27.33 1.12 23.17
C ALA A 290 -27.19 2.64 23.41
N PRO A 291 -27.73 3.49 22.52
CA PRO A 291 -27.73 4.93 22.74
C PRO A 291 -28.50 5.30 24.01
N SER A 292 -28.08 6.35 24.70
CA SER A 292 -28.77 6.85 25.88
C SER A 292 -29.18 8.31 25.71
N ILE A 293 -30.29 8.68 26.36
CA ILE A 293 -30.73 10.08 26.42
C ILE A 293 -30.14 10.68 27.70
N ALA A 294 -29.22 11.63 27.55
CA ALA A 294 -28.60 12.32 28.67
C ALA A 294 -29.49 13.46 29.21
N SER A 295 -30.24 14.12 28.33
CA SER A 295 -31.25 15.11 28.72
C SER A 295 -32.36 15.21 27.69
N LEU A 296 -33.55 15.59 28.16
CA LEU A 296 -34.70 15.91 27.34
C LEU A 296 -35.37 17.15 27.95
N GLN A 297 -35.65 18.15 27.10
CA GLN A 297 -36.33 19.38 27.50
C GLN A 297 -37.42 19.70 26.49
N VAL A 298 -38.63 19.95 26.98
CA VAL A 298 -39.70 20.55 26.17
C VAL A 298 -39.36 22.02 25.93
N VAL A 299 -39.25 22.41 24.67
CA VAL A 299 -38.91 23.78 24.25
C VAL A 299 -40.19 24.59 24.01
N SER A 300 -41.16 23.99 23.32
CA SER A 300 -42.46 24.62 23.02
C SER A 300 -43.55 23.57 22.84
N GLY A 301 -44.79 23.97 23.04
CA GLY A 301 -45.97 23.13 22.82
C GLY A 301 -47.15 23.94 22.31
N THR A 302 -47.89 23.36 21.37
CA THR A 302 -49.21 23.80 20.90
C THR A 302 -50.22 22.67 21.11
N THR A 303 -51.47 22.85 20.69
CA THR A 303 -52.49 21.79 20.77
C THR A 303 -52.18 20.56 19.92
N THR A 304 -51.31 20.68 18.93
CA THR A 304 -51.00 19.59 17.98
C THR A 304 -49.50 19.37 17.75
N GLU A 305 -48.63 20.10 18.44
CA GLU A 305 -47.19 19.98 18.25
C GLU A 305 -46.45 20.17 19.56
N LEU A 306 -45.50 19.28 19.84
CA LEU A 306 -44.55 19.40 20.94
C LEU A 306 -43.13 19.39 20.36
N THR A 307 -42.36 20.42 20.67
CA THR A 307 -40.96 20.53 20.25
C THR A 307 -40.05 20.25 21.43
N MET A 308 -39.07 19.36 21.24
CA MET A 308 -38.13 18.96 22.29
C MET A 308 -36.68 19.16 21.86
N ALA A 309 -35.84 19.57 22.80
CA ALA A 309 -34.38 19.48 22.70
C ALA A 309 -33.93 18.20 23.42
N ILE A 310 -33.12 17.38 22.74
CA ILE A 310 -32.70 16.07 23.23
C ILE A 310 -31.17 16.00 23.14
N THR A 311 -30.51 15.72 24.25
CA THR A 311 -29.09 15.34 24.23
C THR A 311 -28.99 13.83 24.22
N VAL A 312 -28.46 13.26 23.13
CA VAL A 312 -28.25 11.82 22.95
C VAL A 312 -26.77 11.50 23.07
N VAL A 313 -26.42 10.43 23.77
CA VAL A 313 -25.07 9.86 23.78
C VAL A 313 -25.09 8.59 22.94
N ILE A 314 -24.29 8.58 21.87
CA ILE A 314 -24.09 7.44 20.98
C ILE A 314 -22.64 6.96 21.13
N VAL A 315 -22.45 5.68 21.41
CA VAL A 315 -21.11 5.08 21.44
C VAL A 315 -20.85 4.40 20.11
N ASN A 316 -19.75 4.79 19.46
CA ASN A 316 -19.23 4.14 18.27
C ASN A 316 -18.21 3.07 18.68
N PRO A 317 -18.54 1.77 18.54
CA PRO A 317 -17.65 0.69 18.90
C PRO A 317 -16.57 0.41 17.82
N SER A 318 -16.64 1.07 16.67
CA SER A 318 -15.75 0.83 15.52
C SER A 318 -14.48 1.67 15.55
N SER A 319 -13.56 1.36 14.63
CA SER A 319 -12.41 2.21 14.28
C SER A 319 -12.72 3.23 13.18
N ILE A 320 -13.99 3.41 12.82
CA ILE A 320 -14.42 4.22 11.68
C ILE A 320 -15.10 5.50 12.16
N SER A 321 -14.69 6.62 11.58
CA SER A 321 -15.42 7.89 11.72
C SER A 321 -16.38 8.06 10.54
N LEU A 322 -17.65 8.34 10.86
CA LEU A 322 -18.70 8.58 9.87
C LEU A 322 -19.17 10.03 9.96
N SER A 323 -19.30 10.68 8.80
CA SER A 323 -20.01 11.97 8.67
C SER A 323 -21.10 11.85 7.62
N ALA A 324 -22.35 12.07 8.04
CA ALA A 324 -23.55 11.85 7.23
C ALA A 324 -24.39 13.12 7.00
N GLY A 325 -23.98 14.27 7.55
CA GLY A 325 -24.78 15.49 7.52
C GLY A 325 -26.02 15.38 8.41
N ASP A 326 -27.11 16.03 8.05
CA ASP A 326 -28.34 16.02 8.84
C ASP A 326 -29.05 14.67 8.74
N ILE A 327 -29.28 14.02 9.89
CA ILE A 327 -30.08 12.79 9.98
C ILE A 327 -31.44 13.12 10.56
N VAL A 328 -32.51 12.61 9.93
CA VAL A 328 -33.87 12.65 10.43
C VAL A 328 -34.35 11.23 10.72
N LEU A 329 -34.71 10.98 11.97
CA LEU A 329 -35.26 9.70 12.45
C LEU A 329 -36.73 9.86 12.78
N SER A 330 -37.53 8.80 12.60
CA SER A 330 -38.90 8.77 13.11
C SER A 330 -38.90 8.54 14.62
N LEU A 331 -39.67 9.35 15.37
CA LEU A 331 -39.97 9.08 16.77
C LEU A 331 -41.20 8.17 16.83
N VAL A 332 -41.02 6.96 17.34
CA VAL A 332 -42.05 5.92 17.38
C VAL A 332 -42.32 5.52 18.83
N TYR A 333 -43.59 5.48 19.21
CA TYR A 333 -44.05 4.98 20.52
C TYR A 333 -45.09 3.88 20.30
N LYS A 334 -44.88 2.70 20.90
CA LYS A 334 -45.73 1.50 20.72
C LYS A 334 -46.06 1.15 19.25
N GLY A 335 -45.12 1.42 18.34
CA GLY A 335 -45.30 1.16 16.90
C GLY A 335 -46.01 2.28 16.12
N VAL A 336 -46.46 3.34 16.78
CA VAL A 336 -47.05 4.52 16.14
C VAL A 336 -46.00 5.61 15.97
N ALA A 337 -45.81 6.09 14.75
CA ALA A 337 -44.95 7.23 14.47
C ALA A 337 -45.63 8.52 14.94
N LEU A 338 -45.01 9.20 15.91
CA LEU A 338 -45.52 10.43 16.53
C LEU A 338 -44.91 11.68 15.92
N GLY A 339 -43.77 11.56 15.25
CA GLY A 339 -43.07 12.68 14.61
C GLY A 339 -41.64 12.33 14.26
N THR A 340 -40.76 13.31 14.32
CA THR A 340 -39.36 13.17 13.89
C THR A 340 -38.37 13.70 14.94
N VAL A 341 -37.16 13.16 14.90
CA VAL A 341 -35.97 13.67 15.58
C VAL A 341 -34.93 14.01 14.52
N THR A 342 -34.44 15.24 14.54
CA THR A 342 -33.38 15.74 13.65
C THR A 342 -32.08 15.86 14.43
N MET A 343 -31.03 15.23 13.91
CA MET A 343 -29.64 15.33 14.37
C MET A 343 -28.84 16.10 13.31
N PRO A 344 -28.59 17.40 13.49
CA PRO A 344 -27.88 18.20 12.50
C PRO A 344 -26.39 17.83 12.44
N ASN A 345 -25.82 17.82 11.24
CA ASN A 345 -24.39 17.58 10.96
C ASN A 345 -23.80 16.40 11.74
N LEU A 346 -24.49 15.25 11.72
CA LEU A 346 -24.09 14.09 12.47
C LEU A 346 -22.71 13.59 12.01
N ALA A 347 -21.76 13.70 12.94
CA ALA A 347 -20.44 13.11 12.86
C ALA A 347 -20.26 12.18 14.06
N ILE A 348 -19.96 10.92 13.79
CA ILE A 348 -19.74 9.88 14.81
C ILE A 348 -18.29 9.43 14.70
N VAL A 349 -17.49 9.72 15.73
CA VAL A 349 -16.10 9.26 15.86
C VAL A 349 -16.02 8.06 16.81
N PRO A 350 -14.95 7.23 16.76
CA PRO A 350 -14.75 6.14 17.71
C PRO A 350 -14.91 6.58 19.18
N GLY A 351 -15.64 5.80 19.98
CA GLY A 351 -15.95 6.12 21.38
C GLY A 351 -17.28 6.86 21.57
N ALA A 352 -17.42 7.56 22.69
CA ALA A 352 -18.67 8.24 23.06
C ALA A 352 -18.83 9.59 22.34
N ASN A 353 -20.00 9.80 21.74
CA ASN A 353 -20.36 11.01 21.01
C ASN A 353 -21.61 11.63 21.67
N THR A 354 -21.55 12.90 22.05
CA THR A 354 -22.69 13.65 22.59
C THR A 354 -23.31 14.50 21.48
N ILE A 355 -24.54 14.19 21.10
CA ILE A 355 -25.25 14.77 19.97
C ILE A 355 -26.43 15.60 20.48
N GLN A 356 -26.53 16.82 19.99
CA GLN A 356 -27.69 17.69 20.22
C GLN A 356 -28.70 17.45 19.10
N ALA A 357 -29.90 17.00 19.47
CA ALA A 357 -30.98 16.72 18.55
C ALA A 357 -32.21 17.58 18.88
N SER A 358 -33.03 17.85 17.88
CA SER A 358 -34.34 18.47 18.05
C SER A 358 -35.44 17.52 17.61
N SER A 359 -36.58 17.54 18.27
CA SER A 359 -37.74 16.75 17.89
C SER A 359 -38.96 17.63 17.69
N SER A 360 -39.80 17.25 16.74
CA SER A 360 -41.18 17.72 16.61
C SER A 360 -42.09 16.50 16.57
N ILE A 361 -43.06 16.44 17.48
CA ILE A 361 -44.07 15.38 17.54
C ILE A 361 -45.48 15.96 17.59
N ASN A 362 -46.46 15.22 17.10
CA ASN A 362 -47.89 15.49 17.27
C ASN A 362 -48.53 14.40 18.14
N PRO A 363 -48.52 14.55 19.48
CA PRO A 363 -49.09 13.55 20.39
C PRO A 363 -50.59 13.35 20.18
N ALA A 364 -51.31 14.42 19.80
CA ALA A 364 -52.76 14.38 19.59
C ALA A 364 -53.19 13.59 18.34
N ALA A 365 -52.26 13.22 17.46
CA ALA A 365 -52.55 12.43 16.26
C ALA A 365 -52.95 10.99 16.55
N SER A 366 -52.72 10.48 17.76
CA SER A 366 -53.03 9.09 18.12
C SER A 366 -53.34 8.91 19.62
N PRO A 367 -54.12 7.88 20.00
CA PRO A 367 -54.30 7.52 21.40
C PRO A 367 -52.97 7.25 22.13
N GLU A 368 -52.02 6.60 21.46
CA GLU A 368 -50.69 6.28 21.99
C GLU A 368 -49.87 7.55 22.24
N GLY A 369 -49.97 8.55 21.37
CA GLY A 369 -49.34 9.85 21.56
C GLY A 369 -49.93 10.60 22.76
N MET A 370 -51.24 10.55 22.95
CA MET A 370 -51.88 11.13 24.13
C MET A 370 -51.50 10.39 25.43
N GLU A 371 -51.33 9.08 25.36
CA GLU A 371 -50.82 8.26 26.48
C GLU A 371 -49.39 8.68 26.88
N LEU A 372 -48.52 8.95 25.89
CA LEU A 372 -47.12 9.37 26.13
C LEU A 372 -47.03 10.63 27.01
N LEU A 373 -47.99 11.55 26.91
CA LEU A 373 -48.02 12.79 27.70
C LEU A 373 -48.41 12.58 29.18
N THR A 374 -48.83 11.37 29.55
CA THR A 374 -49.34 11.04 30.89
C THR A 374 -48.45 10.09 31.68
N LEU A 375 -47.34 9.65 31.09
CA LEU A 375 -46.25 8.92 31.74
C LEU A 375 -45.32 9.88 32.49
#